data_AF-A0A1V5E7W7-F1
#
_entry.id   AF-A0A1V5E7W7-F1
#
_cell.length_a   1.000
_cell.length_b   1.000
_cell.length_c   1.000
_cell.angle_alpha   90.00
_cell.angle_beta   90.00
_cell.angle_gamma   90.00
#
_symmetry.space_group_name_H-M   'P 1'
#
loop_
_entity.id
_entity.type
_entity.pdbx_description
1 polymer ?
#
loop_
_entity_poly.entity_id
_entity_poly.type
_entity_poly.pdbx_seq_one_letter_code
_entity_poly.pdbx_strand_id
1 'polypeptide(L)'
;MVIAVASGKGGTGKTTVAVNLARVLGDVQLLDCDVEEPNAHLFLNPRITETSAAFISIPDIAEERCDYCGECQRVCAFNSIAVLKSPGTRKGNVLVFDHLVAPAVPP
;
A
#
# COMPACT_ATOMS: atom_id res chain seq x y z
N MET A 1 19.97 -0.46 19.65
CA MET A 1 19.58 0.97 19.53
C MET A 1 18.86 1.15 18.20
N VAL A 2 17.82 1.97 18.13
CA VAL A 2 17.07 2.24 16.89
C VAL A 2 17.17 3.73 16.58
N ILE A 3 17.54 4.08 15.35
CA ILE A 3 17.59 5.47 14.87
C ILE A 3 16.59 5.59 13.71
N ALA A 4 15.65 6.53 13.83
CA ALA A 4 14.72 6.85 12.76
C ALA A 4 15.18 8.13 12.05
N VAL A 5 15.33 8.06 10.71
CA VAL A 5 15.61 9.23 9.86
C VAL A 5 14.31 9.60 9.15
N ALA A 6 13.67 10.69 9.57
CA ALA A 6 12.39 11.15 9.06
C ALA A 6 12.48 12.58 8.50
N SER A 7 11.52 12.97 7.64
CA SER A 7 11.36 14.35 7.18
C SER A 7 9.91 14.63 6.78
N GLY A 8 9.54 15.90 6.78
CA GLY A 8 8.17 16.33 6.48
C GLY A 8 7.83 16.48 4.99
N LYS A 9 8.79 16.27 4.07
CA LYS A 9 8.59 16.44 2.62
C LYS A 9 9.49 15.50 1.81
N GLY A 10 9.10 15.19 0.57
CA GLY A 10 9.96 14.54 -0.41
C GLY A 10 11.18 15.40 -0.77
N GLY A 11 12.28 14.77 -1.20
CA GLY A 11 13.46 15.48 -1.72
C GLY A 11 14.39 16.14 -0.68
N THR A 12 14.16 15.98 0.63
CA THR A 12 15.00 16.61 1.67
C THR A 12 16.29 15.84 1.99
N GLY A 13 16.65 14.82 1.20
CA GLY A 13 17.86 14.02 1.41
C GLY A 13 17.81 12.98 2.53
N LYS A 14 16.61 12.52 2.95
CA LYS A 14 16.45 11.48 3.99
C LYS A 14 17.31 10.24 3.71
N THR A 15 17.18 9.67 2.51
CA THR A 15 17.90 8.48 2.08
C THR A 15 19.41 8.72 2.13
N THR A 16 19.88 9.87 1.64
CA THR A 16 21.30 10.25 1.69
C THR A 16 21.87 10.23 3.10
N VAL A 17 21.14 10.80 4.07
CA VAL A 17 21.56 10.80 5.48
C VAL A 17 21.53 9.37 6.04
N ALA A 18 20.46 8.61 5.80
CA ALA A 18 20.30 7.26 6.32
C ALA A 18 21.41 6.30 5.83
N VAL A 19 21.71 6.28 4.52
CA VAL A 19 22.72 5.38 3.94
C VAL A 19 24.14 5.73 4.42
N ASN A 20 24.47 7.02 4.53
CA ASN A 20 25.79 7.44 5.02
C ASN A 20 25.95 7.17 6.52
N LEU A 21 24.90 7.37 7.31
CA LEU A 21 24.89 7.02 8.73
C LEU A 21 25.13 5.52 8.91
N ALA A 22 24.41 4.68 8.16
CA ALA A 22 24.62 3.25 8.18
C ALA A 22 26.05 2.86 7.77
N ARG A 23 26.60 3.50 6.73
CA ARG A 23 27.96 3.25 6.25
C ARG A 23 29.05 3.56 7.28
N VAL A 24 28.87 4.64 8.06
CA VAL A 24 29.82 5.05 9.11
C VAL A 24 29.73 4.17 10.34
N LEU A 25 28.51 3.75 10.73
CA LEU A 25 28.32 2.87 11.89
C LEU A 25 28.78 1.41 11.62
N GLY A 26 28.74 0.97 10.36
CA GLY A 26 29.27 -0.32 9.93
C GLY A 26 28.31 -1.47 10.23
N ASP A 27 28.29 -1.97 11.46
CA ASP A 27 27.50 -3.14 11.87
C ASP A 27 26.07 -2.73 12.24
N VAL A 28 25.27 -2.42 11.21
CA VAL A 28 23.87 -2.00 11.38
C VAL A 28 22.96 -2.68 10.37
N GLN A 29 21.71 -2.85 10.78
CA GLN A 29 20.62 -3.19 9.87
C GLN A 29 19.98 -1.89 9.39
N LEU A 30 20.04 -1.64 8.07
CA LEU A 30 19.31 -0.53 7.45
C LEU A 30 17.96 -1.02 6.92
N LEU A 31 16.90 -0.34 7.30
CA LEU A 31 15.55 -0.56 6.77
C LEU A 31 15.12 0.69 6.01
N ASP A 32 14.81 0.54 4.73
CA ASP A 32 14.23 1.62 3.92
C ASP A 32 12.70 1.54 4.01
N CYS A 33 12.12 2.35 4.91
CA CYS A 33 10.68 2.38 5.17
C CYS A 33 9.92 3.40 4.31
N ASP A 34 10.55 3.94 3.26
CA ASP A 34 9.86 4.77 2.28
C ASP A 34 9.04 3.87 1.34
N VAL A 35 7.73 3.80 1.57
CA VAL A 35 6.81 2.94 0.79
C VAL A 35 6.65 3.45 -0.64
N GLU A 36 6.74 4.77 -0.86
CA GLU A 36 6.52 5.37 -2.17
C GLU A 36 7.78 5.27 -3.04
N GLU A 37 8.97 5.58 -2.48
CA GLU A 37 10.21 5.68 -3.24
C GLU A 37 11.44 5.10 -2.48
N PRO A 38 11.51 3.77 -2.26
CA PRO A 38 12.65 3.15 -1.57
C PRO A 38 13.92 3.19 -2.43
N ASN A 39 14.88 4.03 -2.07
CA ASN A 39 16.07 4.35 -2.88
C ASN A 39 17.40 3.94 -2.25
N ALA A 40 17.42 3.36 -1.04
CA ALA A 40 18.67 2.97 -0.37
C ALA A 40 19.52 2.00 -1.21
N HIS A 41 18.86 1.11 -1.96
CA HIS A 41 19.51 0.13 -2.81
C HIS A 41 20.39 0.75 -3.92
N LEU A 42 20.05 1.96 -4.39
CA LEU A 42 20.84 2.69 -5.40
C LEU A 42 22.23 3.09 -4.90
N PHE A 43 22.38 3.30 -3.59
CA PHE A 43 23.64 3.75 -2.99
C PHE A 43 24.47 2.59 -2.43
N LEU A 44 23.81 1.54 -1.94
CA LEU A 44 24.47 0.45 -1.23
C LEU A 44 24.78 -0.76 -2.11
N ASN A 45 24.22 -0.83 -3.33
CA ASN A 45 24.37 -1.97 -4.24
C ASN A 45 24.25 -3.34 -3.53
N PRO A 46 23.18 -3.56 -2.74
CA PRO A 46 23.06 -4.78 -1.95
C PRO A 46 22.87 -5.99 -2.87
N ARG A 47 23.41 -7.13 -2.47
CA ARG A 47 23.02 -8.41 -3.07
C ARG A 47 21.68 -8.82 -2.47
N ILE A 48 20.62 -8.81 -3.28
CA ILE A 48 19.32 -9.33 -2.87
C ILE A 48 19.41 -10.85 -2.80
N THR A 49 19.22 -11.41 -1.59
CA THR A 49 19.30 -12.86 -1.34
C THR A 49 17.93 -13.53 -1.29
N GLU A 50 16.88 -12.76 -1.03
CA GLU A 50 15.51 -13.23 -0.89
C GLU A 50 14.54 -12.15 -1.34
N THR A 51 13.45 -12.57 -2.00
CA THR A 51 12.32 -11.72 -2.36
C THR A 51 11.06 -12.52 -2.13
N SER A 52 10.06 -11.90 -1.52
CA SER A 52 8.74 -12.49 -1.30
C SER A 52 7.65 -11.56 -1.82
N ALA A 53 6.60 -12.12 -2.43
CA ALA A 53 5.43 -11.34 -2.76
C ALA A 53 4.73 -10.87 -1.48
N ALA A 54 4.35 -9.59 -1.44
CA ALA A 54 3.49 -9.03 -0.42
C ALA A 54 2.08 -8.90 -0.99
N PHE A 55 1.08 -9.34 -0.22
CA PHE A 55 -0.32 -9.29 -0.62
C PHE A 55 -1.09 -8.38 0.32
N ILE A 56 -2.06 -7.66 -0.23
CA ILE A 56 -3.06 -6.91 0.52
C ILE A 56 -4.42 -7.60 0.35
N SER A 57 -5.25 -7.55 1.39
CA SER A 57 -6.61 -8.05 1.29
C SER A 57 -7.46 -7.07 0.48
N ILE A 58 -8.12 -7.56 -0.56
CA ILE A 58 -9.08 -6.82 -1.35
C ILE A 58 -10.50 -7.27 -0.95
N PRO A 59 -11.44 -6.35 -0.71
CA PRO A 59 -12.80 -6.71 -0.36
C PRO A 59 -13.50 -7.40 -1.53
N ASP A 60 -14.15 -8.53 -1.24
CA ASP A 60 -15.02 -9.26 -2.17
C ASP A 60 -16.47 -9.22 -1.69
N ILE A 61 -17.41 -9.15 -2.62
CA ILE A 61 -18.83 -8.94 -2.31
C ILE A 61 -19.60 -10.24 -2.54
N ALA A 62 -20.06 -10.84 -1.44
CA ALA A 62 -21.04 -11.91 -1.48
C ALA A 62 -22.42 -11.39 -1.93
N GLU A 63 -22.67 -11.37 -3.24
CA GLU A 63 -23.90 -10.82 -3.84
C GLU A 63 -25.18 -11.48 -3.32
N GLU A 64 -25.12 -12.76 -2.97
CA GLU A 64 -26.23 -13.52 -2.42
C GLU A 64 -26.64 -13.07 -1.01
N ARG A 65 -25.73 -12.38 -0.30
CA ARG A 65 -25.95 -11.80 1.03
C ARG A 65 -26.10 -10.29 1.03
N CYS A 66 -25.91 -9.64 -0.13
CA CYS A 66 -25.92 -8.19 -0.23
C CYS A 66 -27.35 -7.65 -0.19
N ASP A 67 -27.65 -6.81 0.79
CA ASP A 67 -28.90 -6.06 0.94
C ASP A 67 -28.81 -4.62 0.42
N TYR A 68 -27.68 -4.28 -0.23
CA TYR A 68 -27.37 -2.95 -0.73
C TYR A 68 -27.36 -1.86 0.36
N CYS A 69 -26.92 -2.21 1.59
CA CYS A 69 -26.83 -1.27 2.71
C CYS A 69 -25.80 -0.16 2.53
N GLY A 70 -24.73 -0.38 1.75
CA GLY A 70 -23.69 0.62 1.49
C GLY A 70 -22.59 0.73 2.54
N GLU A 71 -22.58 -0.09 3.59
CA GLU A 71 -21.52 -0.05 4.62
C GLU A 71 -20.14 -0.34 4.04
N CYS A 72 -20.04 -1.29 3.08
CA CYS A 72 -18.78 -1.60 2.39
C CYS A 72 -18.24 -0.39 1.62
N GLN A 73 -19.10 0.38 0.95
CA GLN A 73 -18.72 1.64 0.29
C GLN A 73 -18.24 2.67 1.30
N ARG A 74 -18.89 2.80 2.46
CA ARG A 74 -18.54 3.81 3.48
C ARG A 74 -17.17 3.58 4.10
N VAL A 75 -16.76 2.32 4.28
CA VAL A 75 -15.46 1.96 4.89
C VAL A 75 -14.34 1.76 3.87
N CYS A 76 -14.63 1.86 2.57
CA CYS A 76 -13.66 1.61 1.52
C CYS A 76 -12.65 2.75 1.42
N ALA A 77 -11.42 2.53 1.92
CA ALA A 77 -10.34 3.52 1.93
C ALA A 77 -10.02 4.11 0.54
N PHE A 78 -10.20 3.31 -0.51
CA PHE A 78 -9.86 3.68 -1.90
C PHE A 78 -11.06 4.12 -2.74
N ASN A 79 -12.26 4.20 -2.15
CA ASN A 79 -13.51 4.45 -2.88
C ASN A 79 -13.71 3.50 -4.10
N SER A 80 -13.23 2.26 -4.00
CA SER A 80 -13.31 1.26 -5.06
C SER A 80 -14.67 0.53 -5.14
N ILE A 81 -15.61 0.84 -4.25
CA ILE A 81 -16.93 0.21 -4.21
C ILE A 81 -18.02 1.27 -4.34
N ALA A 82 -18.97 1.08 -5.25
CA ALA A 82 -20.16 1.90 -5.38
C ALA A 82 -21.44 1.05 -5.30
N VAL A 83 -22.30 1.34 -4.33
CA VAL A 83 -23.56 0.64 -4.08
C VAL A 83 -24.72 1.48 -4.62
N LEU A 84 -25.43 0.90 -5.60
CA LEU A 84 -26.61 1.49 -6.23
C LEU A 84 -27.86 0.82 -5.68
N LYS A 85 -28.51 1.49 -4.72
CA LYS A 85 -29.78 1.02 -4.17
C LYS A 85 -30.92 1.34 -5.13
N SER A 86 -31.69 0.33 -5.53
CA SER A 86 -32.89 0.51 -6.35
C SER A 86 -34.11 0.73 -5.43
N PRO A 87 -34.93 1.76 -5.62
CA PRO A 87 -36.19 1.92 -4.90
C PRO A 87 -37.25 0.94 -5.43
N GLY A 88 -37.98 0.29 -4.51
CA GLY A 88 -39.09 -0.63 -4.83
C GLY A 88 -38.70 -2.12 -4.85
N THR A 89 -39.31 -2.91 -5.75
CA THR A 89 -39.14 -4.38 -5.86
C THR A 89 -37.94 -4.83 -6.69
N ARG A 90 -37.07 -3.89 -7.14
CA ARG A 90 -35.91 -4.22 -7.97
C ARG A 90 -34.67 -4.47 -7.10
N LYS A 91 -33.90 -5.49 -7.46
CA LYS A 91 -32.59 -5.77 -6.87
C LYS A 91 -31.64 -4.58 -7.16
N GLY A 92 -30.86 -4.16 -6.16
CA GLY A 92 -29.82 -3.15 -6.34
C GLY A 92 -28.63 -3.68 -7.14
N ASN A 93 -27.58 -2.88 -7.24
CA ASN A 93 -26.31 -3.32 -7.84
C ASN A 93 -25.12 -2.84 -7.02
N VAL A 94 -24.00 -3.55 -7.09
CA VAL A 94 -22.72 -3.09 -6.56
C VAL A 94 -21.68 -3.12 -7.67
N LEU A 95 -20.93 -2.04 -7.80
CA LEU A 95 -19.81 -1.91 -8.73
C LEU A 95 -18.52 -1.94 -7.93
N VAL A 96 -17.57 -2.78 -8.36
CA VAL A 96 -16.23 -2.87 -7.80
C VAL A 96 -15.21 -2.44 -8.85
N PHE A 97 -14.31 -1.55 -8.46
CA PHE A 97 -13.27 -0.97 -9.30
C PHE A 97 -11.89 -1.48 -8.86
N ASP A 98 -11.53 -2.69 -9.30
CA ASP A 98 -10.34 -3.40 -8.81
C ASP A 98 -9.02 -2.62 -9.00
N HIS A 99 -8.94 -1.82 -10.06
CA HIS A 99 -7.78 -0.98 -10.36
C HIS A 99 -7.53 0.15 -9.33
N LEU A 100 -8.49 0.45 -8.46
CA LEU A 100 -8.33 1.45 -7.39
C LEU A 100 -7.79 0.82 -6.10
N VAL A 101 -7.95 -0.48 -5.91
CA VAL A 101 -7.52 -1.22 -4.71
C VAL A 101 -6.19 -1.94 -4.91
N ALA A 102 -5.80 -2.23 -6.16
CA ALA A 102 -4.52 -2.84 -6.48
C ALA A 102 -3.67 -1.89 -7.34
N PRO A 103 -2.47 -1.43 -6.88
CA PRO A 103 -1.45 -1.03 -7.83
C PRO A 103 -1.18 -2.27 -8.70
N ALA A 104 -1.20 -2.10 -10.02
CA ALA A 104 -1.06 -3.19 -10.99
C ALA A 104 0.19 -4.03 -10.68
N VAL A 105 0.00 -5.16 -9.99
CA VAL A 105 0.99 -6.22 -9.91
C VAL A 105 0.73 -7.07 -11.16
N PRO A 106 1.62 -7.07 -12.17
CA PRO A 106 1.47 -8.01 -13.28
C PRO A 106 1.56 -9.45 -12.73
N PRO A 107 0.89 -10.42 -13.38
CA PRO A 107 0.96 -11.82 -12.99
C PRO A 107 2.39 -12.37 -13.01
#